data_AF-A0A519SUT7-F1
#
_entry.id   AF-A0A519SUT7-F1
#
_cell.length_a   1.000
_cell.length_b   1.000
_cell.length_c   1.000
_cell.angle_alpha   90.00
_cell.angle_beta   90.00
_cell.angle_gamma   90.00
#
_symmetry.space_group_name_H-M   'P 1'
#
loop_
_entity.id
_entity.type
_entity.pdbx_description
1 polymer ?
#
loop_
_entity_poly.entity_id
_entity_poly.type
_entity_poly.pdbx_seq_one_letter_code
_entity_poly.pdbx_strand_id
1 'polypeptide(L)'
;MKLTLLSLLLSLLVAAFARPAAAGPPVTTIYLVRHAEKDLTPGLADPALTPAGETRAQALRKKLVGKHPAALFTTDTRRTRATLAPLSVATGLTPLVY
;
A
#
# COMPACT_ATOMS: atom_id res chain seq x y z
N MET A 1 -29.81 25.78 39.74
CA MET A 1 -30.20 24.35 39.70
C MET A 1 -31.14 24.02 38.54
N LYS A 2 -32.30 24.67 38.38
CA LYS A 2 -33.24 24.36 37.26
C LYS A 2 -32.66 24.65 35.86
N LEU A 3 -31.96 25.78 35.69
CA LEU A 3 -31.36 26.16 34.41
C LEU A 3 -30.20 25.23 34.00
N THR A 4 -29.33 24.87 34.95
CA THR A 4 -28.22 23.91 34.75
C THR A 4 -28.70 22.50 34.45
N LEU A 5 -29.81 22.06 35.05
CA LEU A 5 -30.43 20.76 34.76
C LEU A 5 -31.00 20.74 33.33
N LEU A 6 -31.64 21.83 32.90
CA LEU A 6 -32.19 21.98 31.56
C LEU A 6 -31.08 22.00 30.49
N SER A 7 -29.98 22.69 30.75
CA SER A 7 -28.80 22.71 29.86
C SER A 7 -28.13 21.33 29.75
N LEU A 8 -28.04 20.59 30.86
CA LEU A 8 -27.48 19.23 30.86
C LEU A 8 -28.39 18.25 30.10
N LEU A 9 -29.70 18.34 30.32
CA LEU A 9 -30.69 17.52 29.61
C LEU A 9 -30.67 17.81 28.10
N LEU A 10 -30.57 19.09 27.72
CA LEU A 10 -30.48 19.51 26.32
C LEU A 10 -29.18 19.03 25.67
N SER A 11 -28.05 19.09 26.39
CA SER A 11 -26.76 18.56 25.91
C SER A 11 -26.79 17.03 25.73
N LEU A 12 -27.45 16.30 26.64
CA LEU A 12 -27.66 14.86 26.52
C LEU A 12 -28.55 14.52 25.30
N LEU A 13 -29.58 15.32 25.06
CA LEU A 13 -30.50 15.13 23.94
C LEU A 13 -29.80 15.34 22.59
N VAL A 14 -28.94 16.36 22.49
CA VAL A 14 -28.15 16.64 21.28
C VAL A 14 -27.14 15.53 21.01
N ALA A 15 -26.48 15.01 22.04
CA ALA A 15 -25.56 13.87 21.90
C ALA A 15 -26.28 12.58 21.48
N ALA A 16 -27.50 12.35 21.97
CA ALA A 16 -28.30 11.17 21.59
C ALA A 16 -28.78 11.19 20.13
N PHE A 17 -28.85 12.38 19.52
CA PHE A 17 -29.29 12.58 18.12
C PHE A 17 -28.11 12.83 17.17
N ALA A 18 -26.87 12.85 17.69
CA ALA A 18 -25.66 12.92 16.88
C ALA A 18 -25.48 11.60 16.13
N ARG A 19 -25.96 11.57 14.88
CA ARG A 19 -25.80 10.42 13.99
C ARG A 19 -24.33 10.36 13.55
N PRO A 20 -23.61 9.25 13.80
CA PRO A 20 -22.24 9.13 13.30
C PRO A 20 -22.30 9.28 11.77
N ALA A 21 -21.42 10.13 11.22
CA ALA A 21 -21.26 10.21 9.79
C ALA A 21 -20.90 8.80 9.28
N ALA A 22 -21.73 8.26 8.39
CA ALA A 22 -21.47 6.95 7.81
C ALA A 22 -20.15 7.04 7.04
N ALA A 23 -19.11 6.37 7.54
CA ALA A 23 -17.91 6.15 6.76
C ALA A 23 -18.30 5.38 5.50
N GLY A 24 -17.84 5.84 4.33
CA GLY A 24 -18.05 5.12 3.07
C GLY A 24 -17.51 3.68 3.14
N PRO A 25 -17.89 2.82 2.19
CA PRO A 25 -17.35 1.47 2.13
C PRO A 25 -15.81 1.50 2.08
N PRO A 26 -15.12 0.53 2.70
CA PRO A 26 -13.66 0.48 2.67
C PRO A 26 -13.16 0.39 1.22
N VAL A 27 -12.21 1.27 0.87
CA VAL A 27 -11.61 1.31 -0.48
C VAL A 27 -10.31 0.51 -0.47
N THR A 28 -10.20 -0.47 -1.38
CA THR A 28 -8.94 -1.18 -1.64
C THR A 28 -8.22 -0.52 -2.81
N THR A 29 -6.98 -0.08 -2.59
CA THR A 29 -6.14 0.48 -3.66
C THR A 29 -5.14 -0.56 -4.14
N ILE A 30 -5.13 -0.84 -5.44
CA ILE A 30 -4.21 -1.80 -6.06
C ILE A 30 -3.20 -1.04 -6.92
N TYR A 31 -1.92 -1.24 -6.65
CA TYR A 31 -0.83 -0.73 -7.49
C TYR A 31 -0.32 -1.85 -8.40
N LEU A 32 -0.69 -1.79 -9.69
CA LEU A 32 -0.17 -2.71 -10.70
C LEU A 32 1.10 -2.15 -11.33
N VAL A 33 2.19 -2.91 -11.29
CA VAL A 33 3.51 -2.46 -11.71
C VAL A 33 4.15 -3.49 -12.62
N ARG A 34 4.66 -3.06 -13.78
CA ARG A 34 5.50 -3.89 -14.65
C ARG A 34 6.89 -4.03 -14.03
N HIS A 35 7.57 -5.15 -14.28
CA HIS A 35 8.98 -5.29 -13.94
C HIS A 35 9.82 -4.13 -14.53
N ALA A 36 10.89 -3.78 -13.81
CA ALA A 36 11.87 -2.81 -14.27
C ALA A 36 12.75 -3.37 -15.41
N GLU A 37 13.66 -2.55 -15.95
CA GLU A 37 14.54 -2.93 -17.05
C GLU A 37 15.30 -4.22 -16.74
N LYS A 38 15.19 -5.20 -17.64
CA LYS A 38 15.83 -6.51 -17.54
C LYS A 38 16.97 -6.62 -18.54
N ASP A 39 17.89 -7.54 -18.30
CA ASP A 39 18.91 -7.93 -19.28
C ASP A 39 18.23 -8.40 -20.58
N LEU A 40 18.78 -7.93 -21.71
CA LEU A 40 18.32 -8.21 -23.06
C LEU A 40 19.30 -9.10 -23.83
N THR A 41 20.35 -9.61 -23.17
CA THR A 41 21.27 -10.58 -23.75
C THR A 41 20.48 -11.78 -24.29
N PRO A 42 20.62 -12.13 -25.59
CA PRO A 42 19.89 -13.24 -26.18
C PRO A 42 20.15 -14.56 -25.46
N GLY A 43 19.13 -15.42 -25.38
CA GLY A 43 19.23 -16.76 -24.77
C GLY A 43 19.01 -16.80 -23.25
N LEU A 44 18.85 -15.67 -22.57
CA LEU A 44 18.51 -15.65 -21.14
C LEU A 44 17.03 -16.01 -20.91
N ALA A 45 16.76 -17.17 -20.30
CA ALA A 45 15.41 -17.64 -19.99
C ALA A 45 14.70 -16.79 -18.91
N ASP A 46 15.42 -16.45 -17.82
CA ASP A 46 14.91 -15.58 -16.76
C ASP A 46 15.94 -14.49 -16.40
N PRO A 47 16.04 -13.45 -17.24
CA PRO A 47 17.06 -12.41 -17.11
C PRO A 47 16.86 -11.60 -15.83
N ALA A 48 17.99 -11.21 -15.22
CA ALA A 48 18.04 -10.29 -14.09
C ALA A 48 17.66 -8.85 -14.51
N LEU A 49 17.56 -7.95 -13.53
CA LEU A 49 17.46 -6.52 -13.82
C LEU A 49 18.81 -5.97 -14.33
N THR A 50 18.75 -4.94 -15.16
CA THR A 50 19.92 -4.12 -15.46
C THR A 50 20.18 -3.14 -14.30
N PRO A 51 21.35 -2.47 -14.24
CA PRO A 51 21.60 -1.42 -13.24
C PRO A 51 20.55 -0.28 -13.26
N ALA A 52 20.04 0.06 -14.45
CA ALA A 52 18.94 1.01 -14.59
C ALA A 52 17.63 0.46 -13.99
N GLY A 53 17.37 -0.83 -14.18
CA GLY A 53 16.22 -1.53 -13.59
C GLY A 53 16.29 -1.59 -12.06
N GLU A 54 17.47 -1.85 -11.51
CA GLU A 54 17.71 -1.81 -10.05
C GLU A 54 17.46 -0.40 -9.49
N THR A 55 17.94 0.64 -10.19
CA THR A 55 17.68 2.04 -9.82
C THR A 55 16.18 2.33 -9.82
N ARG A 56 15.44 1.84 -10.82
CA ARG A 56 13.97 1.98 -10.87
C ARG A 56 13.27 1.22 -9.75
N ALA A 57 13.75 0.03 -9.37
CA ALA A 57 13.23 -0.71 -8.22
C ALA A 57 13.39 0.08 -6.90
N GLN A 58 14.52 0.76 -6.74
CA GLN A 58 14.74 1.67 -5.59
C GLN A 58 13.80 2.88 -5.61
N ALA A 59 13.51 3.43 -6.80
CA ALA A 59 12.54 4.52 -6.96
C ALA A 59 11.11 4.05 -6.65
N LEU A 60 10.74 2.83 -7.04
CA LEU A 60 9.45 2.22 -6.71
C LEU A 60 9.26 2.13 -5.19
N ARG A 61 10.26 1.64 -4.46
CA ARG A 61 10.26 1.64 -2.99
C ARG A 61 10.00 3.04 -2.44
N LYS A 62 10.78 4.04 -2.87
CA LYS A 62 10.63 5.43 -2.39
C LYS A 62 9.19 5.95 -2.60
N LYS A 63 8.56 5.59 -3.71
CA LYS A 63 7.19 6.04 -4.04
C LYS A 63 6.10 5.34 -3.24
N LEU A 64 6.28 4.05 -2.91
CA LEU A 64 5.21 3.22 -2.35
C LEU A 64 5.37 2.87 -0.87
N VAL A 65 6.56 3.02 -0.27
CA VAL A 65 6.77 2.67 1.15
C VAL A 65 5.83 3.44 2.08
N GLY A 66 5.64 4.75 1.84
CA GLY A 66 4.72 5.60 2.60
C GLY A 66 3.24 5.41 2.26
N LYS A 67 2.90 4.47 1.37
CA LYS A 67 1.51 4.07 1.10
C LYS A 67 1.06 2.91 1.99
N HIS A 68 1.96 2.40 2.86
CA HIS A 68 1.68 1.33 3.81
C HIS A 68 0.94 0.15 3.16
N PRO A 69 1.52 -0.47 2.11
CA PRO A 69 0.88 -1.60 1.44
C PRO A 69 0.60 -2.70 2.48
N ALA A 70 -0.59 -3.30 2.42
CA ALA A 70 -0.96 -4.39 3.32
C ALA A 70 -0.42 -5.76 2.86
N ALA A 71 -0.17 -5.92 1.56
CA ALA A 71 0.33 -7.14 0.95
C ALA A 71 1.15 -6.81 -0.30
N LEU A 72 2.04 -7.73 -0.67
CA LEU A 72 2.90 -7.65 -1.84
C LEU A 72 2.71 -8.92 -2.68
N PHE A 73 2.62 -8.77 -4.00
CA PHE A 73 2.44 -9.88 -4.95
C PHE A 73 3.46 -9.78 -6.08
N THR A 74 3.97 -10.91 -6.53
CA THR A 74 4.92 -10.99 -7.65
C THR A 74 4.71 -12.29 -8.41
N THR A 75 4.92 -12.28 -9.73
CA THR A 75 5.07 -13.54 -10.46
C THR A 75 6.43 -14.18 -10.16
N ASP A 76 6.57 -15.46 -10.47
CA ASP A 76 7.82 -16.21 -10.28
C ASP A 76 8.88 -15.95 -11.38
N THR A 77 9.32 -14.70 -11.53
CA THR A 77 10.47 -14.38 -12.39
C THR A 77 11.48 -13.54 -11.62
N ARG A 78 12.77 -13.71 -11.92
CA ARG A 78 13.84 -12.95 -11.26
C ARG A 78 13.63 -11.45 -11.38
N ARG A 79 13.26 -10.96 -12.56
CA ARG A 79 13.02 -9.52 -12.81
C ARG A 79 11.85 -8.96 -12.00
N THR A 80 10.75 -9.68 -11.83
CA THR A 80 9.60 -9.20 -11.03
C THR A 80 9.92 -9.23 -9.54
N ARG A 81 10.50 -10.34 -9.05
CA ARG A 81 10.96 -10.47 -7.66
C ARG A 81 11.97 -9.35 -7.32
N ALA A 82 12.96 -9.11 -8.18
CA ALA A 82 13.97 -8.07 -7.98
C ALA A 82 13.41 -6.64 -8.06
N THR A 83 12.37 -6.40 -8.87
CA THR A 83 11.71 -5.09 -8.94
C THR A 83 11.01 -4.76 -7.61
N LEU A 84 10.42 -5.76 -6.96
CA LEU A 84 9.65 -5.61 -5.72
C LEU A 84 10.51 -5.71 -4.46
N ALA A 85 11.67 -6.36 -4.53
CA ALA A 85 12.53 -6.67 -3.39
C ALA A 85 12.87 -5.44 -2.51
N PRO A 86 13.24 -4.26 -3.05
CA PRO A 86 13.53 -3.10 -2.21
C PRO A 86 12.33 -2.62 -1.39
N LEU A 87 11.11 -2.75 -1.93
CA LEU A 87 9.88 -2.40 -1.21
C LEU A 87 9.59 -3.44 -0.12
N SER A 88 9.71 -4.73 -0.44
CA SER A 88 9.55 -5.83 0.53
C SER A 88 10.49 -5.70 1.73
N VAL A 89 11.77 -5.42 1.49
CA VAL A 89 12.75 -5.19 2.57
C VAL A 89 12.35 -3.98 3.42
N ALA A 90 11.90 -2.88 2.78
CA ALA A 90 11.55 -1.65 3.49
C ALA A 90 10.26 -1.75 4.30
N THR A 91 9.31 -2.61 3.89
CA THR A 91 8.03 -2.81 4.59
C THR A 91 8.05 -4.02 5.52
N GLY A 92 9.06 -4.89 5.42
CA GLY A 92 9.11 -6.17 6.15
C GLY A 92 8.09 -7.21 5.67
N LEU A 93 7.41 -6.95 4.55
CA LEU A 93 6.39 -7.84 4.01
C LEU A 93 7.02 -8.90 3.11
N THR A 94 6.62 -10.16 3.30
CA THR A 94 6.99 -11.26 2.41
C THR A 94 6.08 -11.25 1.18
N PRO A 95 6.62 -11.15 -0.06
CA PRO A 95 5.80 -11.20 -1.26
C PRO A 95 5.17 -12.58 -1.48
N LEU A 96 3.89 -12.59 -1.85
CA LEU A 96 3.18 -13.78 -2.29
C LEU A 96 3.46 -14.02 -3.78
N VAL A 97 3.89 -15.24 -4.11
CA VAL A 97 4.16 -15.66 -5.49
C VAL A 97 2.91 -16.30 -6.07
N TYR A 98 2.53 -15.93 -7.30
CA TYR A 98 1.37 -16.44 -8.03
C TYR A 98 1.70 -16.76 -9.50
#